data_AF-A0A5Q2F945-F1
#
_entry.id   AF-A0A5Q2F945-F1
#
_cell.length_a   1.000
_cell.length_b   1.000
_cell.length_c   1.000
_cell.angle_alpha   90.00
_cell.angle_beta   90.00
_cell.angle_gamma   90.00
#
_symmetry.space_group_name_H-M   'P 1'
#
loop_
_entity.id
_entity.type
_entity.pdbx_description
1 polymer ?
#
loop_
_entity_poly.entity_id
_entity_poly.type
_entity_poly.pdbx_seq_one_letter_code
_entity_poly.pdbx_strand_id
1 'polypeptide(L)' 'MVEFAGPARVLMGSDYPAPMGDEDPIGVVEACQFGPVQEMIIGVTATALLRINP' A
#
# COMPACT_ATOMS: atom_id res chain seq x y z
N MET A 1 -6.87 -1.89 -10.07
CA MET A 1 -6.36 -3.00 -9.23
C MET A 1 -7.16 -3.15 -7.94
N VAL A 2 -7.21 -2.11 -7.09
CA VAL A 2 -7.93 -2.14 -5.80
C VAL A 2 -9.40 -2.56 -5.94
N GLU A 3 -10.13 -2.01 -6.92
CA GLU A 3 -11.52 -2.38 -7.18
C GLU A 3 -11.70 -3.86 -7.57
N PHE A 4 -10.73 -4.43 -8.28
CA PHE A 4 -10.78 -5.82 -8.74
C PHE A 4 -10.38 -6.81 -7.64
N ALA A 5 -9.26 -6.54 -6.95
CA ALA A 5 -8.70 -7.44 -5.94
C ALA A 5 -9.36 -7.30 -4.57
N GLY A 6 -9.94 -6.13 -4.29
CA GLY A 6 -10.37 -5.70 -2.95
C GLY A 6 -9.20 -5.12 -2.14
N PRO A 7 -9.43 -4.07 -1.32
CA PRO A 7 -8.37 -3.35 -0.63
C PRO A 7 -7.58 -4.21 0.37
N ALA A 8 -8.21 -5.23 0.96
CA ALA A 8 -7.56 -6.16 1.90
C ALA A 8 -6.59 -7.17 1.22
N ARG A 9 -6.44 -7.12 -0.11
CA ARG A 9 -5.54 -7.98 -0.89
C ARG A 9 -4.48 -7.18 -1.65
N VAL A 10 -4.37 -5.88 -1.38
CA VAL A 10 -3.40 -4.99 -2.00
C VAL A 10 -2.47 -4.46 -0.90
N LEU A 11 -1.18 -4.42 -1.20
CA LEU A 11 -0.12 -3.92 -0.33
C LEU A 11 0.62 -2.82 -1.07
N MET A 12 0.95 -1.73 -0.38
CA MET A 12 1.95 -0.79 -0.86
C MET A 12 3.33 -1.44 -0.75
N GLY A 13 4.12 -1.34 -1.82
CA GLY A 13 5.53 -1.71 -1.84
C GLY A 13 6.30 -0.72 -2.70
N SER A 14 7.42 -0.20 -2.18
CA SER A 14 8.20 0.85 -2.83
C SER A 14 9.24 0.34 -3.84
N ASP A 15 9.55 -0.96 -3.78
CA ASP A 15 10.70 -1.56 -4.49
C ASP A 15 12.05 -0.92 -4.13
N TYR A 16 12.19 -0.30 -2.95
CA TYR A 16 13.47 0.25 -2.50
C TYR A 16 14.52 -0.86 -2.23
N PRO A 17 15.80 -0.67 -2.62
CA PRO A 17 16.44 0.51 -3.22
C PRO A 17 16.59 0.43 -4.76
N ALA A 18 15.72 -0.31 -5.45
CA ALA A 18 15.84 -0.46 -6.89
C ALA A 18 15.71 0.90 -7.60
N PRO A 19 16.47 1.16 -8.69
CA PRO A 19 16.38 2.42 -9.43
C PRO A 19 15.01 2.71 -10.07
N MET A 20 14.15 1.69 -10.20
CA MET A 20 12.79 1.81 -10.73
C MET A 20 11.73 1.93 -9.62
N GLY A 21 12.12 1.91 -8.35
CA GLY A 21 11.20 2.05 -7.23
C GLY A 21 10.60 3.45 -7.12
N ASP A 22 9.47 3.55 -6.44
CA ASP A 22 8.79 4.83 -6.20
C ASP A 22 9.57 5.68 -5.19
N GLU A 23 9.82 6.95 -5.53
CA GLU A 23 10.47 7.91 -4.63
C GLU A 23 9.57 8.34 -3.47
N ASP A 24 8.25 8.45 -3.72
CA ASP A 24 7.21 8.72 -2.73
C ASP A 24 6.07 7.69 -2.84
N PRO A 25 6.27 6.47 -2.32
CA PRO A 25 5.29 5.39 -2.44
C PRO A 25 3.99 5.66 -1.66
N ILE A 26 4.02 6.53 -0.65
CA ILE A 26 2.81 6.96 0.09
C ILE A 26 2.01 7.94 -0.77
N GLY A 27 2.68 8.93 -1.36
CA GLY A 27 2.07 9.90 -2.27
C GLY A 27 1.37 9.25 -3.47
N VAL A 28 1.90 8.16 -4.01
CA VAL A 28 1.25 7.40 -5.09
C VAL A 28 -0.12 6.85 -4.64
N VAL A 29 -0.21 6.28 -3.44
CA VAL A 29 -1.48 5.75 -2.91
C VAL A 29 -2.44 6.90 -2.58
N GLU A 30 -1.96 7.99 -1.98
CA GLU A 30 -2.76 9.18 -1.66
C GLU A 30 -3.36 9.83 -2.91
N ALA A 31 -2.60 9.92 -4.00
CA ALA A 31 -3.06 10.49 -5.27
C ALA A 31 -4.22 9.70 -5.91
N CYS A 32 -4.39 8.42 -5.53
CA CYS A 32 -5.51 7.61 -6.01
C CYS A 32 -6.84 7.90 -5.30
N GLN A 33 -6.82 8.68 -4.21
CA GLN A 33 -8.02 9.15 -3.48
C GLN A 33 -8.98 8.01 -3.09
N PHE A 34 -8.46 6.87 -2.63
CA PHE A 34 -9.27 5.71 -2.22
C PHE A 34 -10.13 5.97 -0.96
N GLY A 35 -9.96 7.12 -0.31
CA GLY A 35 -10.70 7.47 0.89
C GLY A 35 -10.32 6.55 2.06
N PRO A 36 -11.27 6.11 2.90
CA PRO A 36 -10.97 5.40 4.15
C PRO A 36 -10.22 4.07 3.98
N VAL A 37 -10.26 3.44 2.81
CA VAL A 37 -9.56 2.15 2.57
C VAL A 37 -8.07 2.33 2.28
N GLN A 38 -7.58 3.56 2.16
CA GLN A 38 -6.17 3.87 1.91
C GLN A 38 -5.24 3.28 2.97
N GLU A 39 -5.61 3.38 4.26
CA GLU A 39 -4.81 2.85 5.36
C GLU A 39 -4.63 1.33 5.28
N MET A 40 -5.60 0.63 4.68
CA MET A 40 -5.50 -0.80 4.40
C MET A 40 -4.35 -1.12 3.46
N ILE A 41 -4.19 -0.31 2.42
CA ILE A 41 -3.18 -0.51 1.37
C ILE A 41 -1.80 -0.10 1.90
N ILE A 42 -1.71 1.02 2.62
CA ILE A 42 -0.44 1.58 3.11
C ILE A 42 0.20 0.67 4.16
N GLY A 43 -0.57 0.14 5.11
CA GLY A 43 0.02 -0.53 6.26
C GLY A 43 -0.82 -1.61 6.92
N VAL A 44 -2.14 -1.41 7.10
CA VAL A 44 -2.94 -2.33 7.93
C VAL A 44 -2.94 -3.76 7.36
N THR A 45 -3.01 -3.92 6.04
CA THR A 45 -2.95 -5.24 5.41
C THR A 45 -1.57 -5.89 5.57
N ALA A 46 -0.49 -5.10 5.48
CA ALA A 46 0.88 -5.59 5.65
C ALA A 46 1.13 -6.06 7.10
N THR A 47 0.72 -5.26 8.09
CA THR A 47 0.78 -5.59 9.51
C THR A 47 0.12 -6.93 9.81
N ALA A 48 -1.11 -7.15 9.28
CA ALA A 48 -1.84 -8.39 9.47
C ALA A 48 -1.17 -9.58 8.77
N LEU A 49 -0.72 -9.41 7.52
CA LEU A 49 -0.13 -10.49 6.72
C LEU A 49 1.24 -10.91 7.24
N LEU A 50 2.11 -9.94 7.51
CA LEU A 50 3.50 -10.16 7.88
C LEU A 50 3.70 -10.28 9.40
N ARG A 51 2.64 -10.09 10.18
CA ARG A 51 2.65 -10.14 11.66
C ARG A 51 3.66 -9.14 12.25
N ILE A 52 3.70 -7.95 11.67
CA ILE A 52 4.54 -6.85 12.16
C ILE A 52 3.77 -6.16 13.27
N ASN A 53 4.43 -5.84 14.38
CA ASN A 53 3.84 -4.97 15.40
C ASN A 53 4.13 -3.51 15.03
N PRO A 54 3.12 -2.63 15.05
CA PRO A 54 3.33 -1.20 14.81
C PRO A 54 4.17 -0.54 15.91
#